data_AF-A0A844ELW4-F1
#
_entry.id   AF-A0A844ELW4-F1
#
_cell.length_a   1.000
_cell.length_b   1.000
_cell.length_c   1.000
_cell.angle_alpha   90.00
_cell.angle_beta   90.00
_cell.angle_gamma   90.00
#
_symmetry.space_group_name_H-M   'P 1'
#
loop_
_entity.id
_entity.type
_entity.pdbx_description
1 polymer ?
#
loop_
_entity_poly.entity_id
_entity_poly.type
_entity_poly.pdbx_seq_one_letter_code
_entity_poly.pdbx_strand_id
1 'polypeptide(L)'
;EDSKRTKETPQPYERLIHDVLKGDGTNFASWPEVANAWKFVDQIRRVWDIQQPMFPNYIPGSMGPVSADELLARDHREWVFKLNK
;
A
#
# COMPACT_ATOMS: atom_id res chain seq x y z
N GLU A 1 -1.91 14.51 -25.06
CA GLU A 1 -2.84 13.34 -25.04
C GLU A 1 -3.21 12.91 -23.62
N ASP A 2 -2.29 12.96 -22.64
CA ASP A 2 -2.60 12.68 -21.22
C ASP A 2 -3.74 13.52 -20.62
N SER A 3 -3.84 14.80 -20.97
CA SER A 3 -4.91 15.68 -20.45
C SER A 3 -6.33 15.29 -20.91
N LYS A 4 -6.48 14.51 -22.00
CA LYS A 4 -7.78 13.96 -22.41
C LYS A 4 -8.13 12.69 -21.62
N ARG A 5 -7.14 11.84 -21.31
CA ARG A 5 -7.34 10.58 -20.57
C ARG A 5 -7.85 10.78 -19.14
N THR A 6 -7.38 11.84 -18.48
CA THR A 6 -7.86 12.21 -17.13
C THR A 6 -9.30 12.73 -17.13
N LYS A 7 -9.78 13.28 -18.26
CA LYS A 7 -11.18 13.71 -18.41
C LYS A 7 -12.13 12.56 -18.69
N GLU A 8 -11.63 11.46 -19.24
CA GLU A 8 -12.43 10.28 -19.60
C GLU A 8 -12.39 9.17 -18.53
N THR A 9 -11.40 9.19 -17.63
CA THR A 9 -11.33 8.23 -16.52
C THR A 9 -12.17 8.75 -15.34
N PRO A 10 -13.17 8.01 -14.86
CA PRO A 10 -13.99 8.44 -13.73
C PRO A 10 -13.13 8.57 -12.48
N GLN A 11 -13.47 9.55 -11.63
CA GLN A 11 -12.77 9.71 -10.35
C GLN A 11 -13.02 8.46 -9.47
N PRO A 12 -12.08 8.06 -8.59
CA PRO A 12 -12.24 6.85 -7.78
C PRO A 12 -13.57 6.80 -7.02
N TYR A 13 -13.97 7.92 -6.40
CA TYR A 13 -15.25 7.99 -5.68
C TYR A 13 -16.48 8.00 -6.59
N GLU A 14 -16.39 8.62 -7.76
CA GLU A 14 -17.46 8.56 -8.76
C GLU A 14 -17.73 7.11 -9.17
N ARG A 15 -16.65 6.35 -9.42
CA ARG A 15 -16.73 4.93 -9.75
C ARG A 15 -17.35 4.11 -8.61
N LEU A 16 -16.89 4.30 -7.37
CA LEU A 16 -17.41 3.54 -6.22
C LEU A 16 -18.89 3.83 -5.95
N ILE A 17 -19.33 5.10 -6.03
CA ILE A 17 -20.74 5.46 -5.86
C ILE A 17 -21.60 4.83 -6.96
N HIS A 18 -21.14 4.91 -8.21
CA HIS A 18 -21.82 4.28 -9.33
C HIS A 18 -21.96 2.76 -9.15
N ASP A 19 -20.93 2.08 -8.64
CA ASP A 19 -20.95 0.64 -8.42
C ASP A 19 -21.94 0.26 -7.30
N VAL A 20 -22.04 1.07 -6.24
CA VAL A 20 -23.08 0.91 -5.21
C VAL A 20 -24.48 1.02 -5.79
N LEU A 21 -24.74 2.02 -6.65
CA LEU A 21 -26.03 2.21 -7.30
C LEU A 21 -26.41 1.04 -8.23
N LYS A 22 -25.41 0.37 -8.80
CA LYS A 22 -25.60 -0.84 -9.61
C LYS A 22 -25.66 -2.13 -8.80
N GLY A 23 -25.39 -2.08 -7.49
CA GLY A 23 -25.26 -3.27 -6.65
C GLY A 23 -24.01 -4.11 -6.99
N ASP A 24 -22.99 -3.52 -7.60
CA ASP A 24 -21.73 -4.18 -7.94
C ASP A 24 -20.74 -4.04 -6.77
N GLY A 25 -20.46 -5.16 -6.10
CA GLY A 25 -19.55 -5.22 -4.96
C GLY A 25 -18.08 -5.46 -5.32
N THR A 26 -17.72 -5.60 -6.60
CA THR A 26 -16.39 -6.07 -7.02
C THR A 26 -15.24 -5.19 -6.53
N ASN A 27 -15.46 -3.88 -6.42
CA ASN A 27 -14.45 -2.91 -5.98
C ASN A 27 -14.46 -2.65 -4.47
N PHE A 28 -15.22 -3.44 -3.70
CA PHE A 28 -15.31 -3.35 -2.26
C PHE A 28 -14.70 -4.60 -1.62
N ALA A 29 -13.88 -4.40 -0.59
CA ALA A 29 -13.34 -5.52 0.18
C ALA A 29 -14.47 -6.23 0.93
N SER A 30 -14.51 -7.55 0.83
CA SER A 30 -15.44 -8.39 1.59
C SER A 30 -15.02 -8.49 3.06
N TRP A 31 -15.97 -8.83 3.94
CA TRP A 31 -15.68 -8.99 5.37
C TRP A 31 -14.55 -9.99 5.67
N PRO A 32 -14.52 -11.21 5.08
CA PRO A 32 -13.43 -12.15 5.32
C PRO A 32 -12.04 -11.61 4.93
N GLU A 33 -11.95 -10.84 3.84
CA GLU A 33 -10.71 -10.22 3.39
C GLU A 33 -10.23 -9.17 4.38
N VAL A 34 -11.13 -8.27 4.82
CA VAL A 34 -10.82 -7.25 5.83
C VAL A 34 -10.39 -7.88 7.15
N ALA A 35 -11.12 -8.92 7.61
CA ALA A 35 -10.78 -9.61 8.85
C ALA A 35 -9.41 -10.30 8.78
N ASN A 36 -9.04 -10.87 7.64
CA ASN A 36 -7.72 -11.51 7.46
C ASN A 36 -6.59 -10.47 7.36
N ALA A 37 -6.82 -9.33 6.70
CA ALA A 37 -5.86 -8.23 6.68
C ALA A 37 -5.58 -7.72 8.11
N TRP A 38 -6.62 -7.55 8.93
CA TRP A 38 -6.48 -7.16 10.32
C TRP A 38 -5.71 -8.18 11.16
N LYS A 39 -6.01 -9.48 11.03
CA LYS A 39 -5.24 -10.52 11.73
C LYS A 39 -3.74 -10.44 11.46
N PHE A 40 -3.34 -10.11 10.24
CA PHE A 40 -1.93 -9.94 9.88
C PHE A 40 -1.32 -8.70 10.55
N VAL A 41 -1.98 -7.54 10.46
CA VAL A 41 -1.54 -6.28 11.08
C VAL A 41 -1.44 -6.42 12.60
N ASP A 42 -2.40 -7.13 13.23
CA ASP A 42 -2.44 -7.33 14.67
C ASP A 42 -1.20 -8.06 15.20
N GLN A 43 -0.63 -9.01 14.45
CA GLN A 43 0.59 -9.70 14.88
C GLN A 43 1.78 -8.73 14.94
N ILE A 44 1.94 -7.88 13.93
CA ILE A 44 2.98 -6.85 13.89
C ILE A 44 2.78 -5.86 15.04
N ARG A 45 1.54 -5.39 15.21
CA ARG A 45 1.19 -4.43 16.26
C ARG A 45 1.47 -4.98 17.66
N ARG A 46 1.13 -6.24 17.92
CA ARG A 46 1.35 -6.89 19.22
C ARG A 46 2.82 -6.89 19.63
N VAL A 47 3.73 -7.11 18.68
CA VAL A 47 5.17 -7.03 18.95
C VAL A 47 5.59 -5.60 19.29
N TRP A 48 5.06 -4.61 18.57
CA TRP A 48 5.33 -3.19 18.83
C TRP A 48 4.76 -2.68 20.16
N ASP A 49 3.71 -3.31 20.70
CA ASP A 49 3.16 -2.99 22.02
C ASP A 49 4.07 -3.49 23.17
N ILE A 50 4.82 -4.56 22.94
CA ILE A 50 5.71 -5.18 23.94
C ILE A 50 7.12 -4.58 23.85
N GLN A 51 7.57 -4.27 22.64
CA GLN A 51 8.91 -3.77 22.36
C GLN A 51 8.81 -2.51 21.51
N GLN A 52 9.39 -1.40 21.99
CA GLN A 52 9.53 -0.21 21.15
C GLN A 52 10.42 -0.53 19.94
N PRO A 53 9.91 -0.43 18.71
CA PRO A 53 10.72 -0.62 17.53
C PRO A 53 11.70 0.55 17.38
N MET A 54 12.94 0.23 17.02
CA MET A 54 13.88 1.24 16.54
C MET A 54 13.57 1.51 15.07
N PHE A 55 12.96 2.66 14.78
CA PHE A 55 12.66 3.05 13.41
C PHE A 55 13.90 3.67 12.75
N PRO A 56 14.40 3.10 11.65
CA PRO A 56 15.50 3.71 10.91
C PRO A 56 15.01 4.98 10.21
N ASN A 57 15.73 6.07 10.43
CA ASN A 57 15.48 7.33 9.72
C ASN A 57 15.97 7.27 8.28
N TYR A 58 15.43 8.15 7.44
CA TYR A 58 15.82 8.31 6.05
C TYR A 58 15.74 9.78 5.64
N ILE A 59 16.46 10.14 4.57
CA ILE A 59 16.50 11.50 4.05
C ILE A 59 15.17 11.77 3.30
N PRO A 60 14.48 12.89 3.53
CA PRO A 60 13.29 13.25 2.76
C PRO A 60 13.55 13.22 1.25
N GLY A 61 12.66 12.58 0.50
CA GLY A 61 12.82 12.39 -0.94
C GLY A 61 13.72 11.22 -1.35
N SER A 62 14.25 10.42 -0.41
CA SER A 62 14.87 9.13 -0.72
C SER A 62 13.81 8.02 -0.91
N MET A 63 14.26 6.83 -1.33
CA MET A 63 13.42 5.61 -1.41
C MET A 63 13.09 4.99 -0.03
N GLY A 64 13.48 5.65 1.08
CA GLY A 64 13.37 5.10 2.43
C GLY A 64 14.74 4.72 3.04
N PRO A 65 14.74 3.96 4.15
CA PRO A 65 15.94 3.56 4.88
C PRO A 65 16.66 2.37 4.22
N VAL A 66 17.97 2.25 4.48
CA VAL A 66 18.82 1.15 3.96
C VAL A 66 18.27 -0.23 4.35
N SER A 67 17.66 -0.35 5.53
CA SER A 67 17.04 -1.60 5.99
C SER A 67 15.93 -2.12 5.07
N ALA A 68 15.29 -1.25 4.27
CA ALA A 68 14.27 -1.66 3.30
C ALA A 68 14.89 -2.34 2.06
N ASP A 69 16.08 -1.93 1.63
CA ASP A 69 16.85 -2.62 0.58
C ASP A 69 17.44 -3.93 1.12
N GLU A 70 17.98 -3.91 2.34
CA GLU A 70 18.51 -5.12 3.02
C GLU A 70 17.45 -6.21 3.18
N LEU A 71 16.18 -5.84 3.43
CA LEU A 71 15.08 -6.79 3.55
C LEU A 71 14.91 -7.63 2.28
N LEU A 72 14.93 -7.00 1.10
CA LEU A 72 14.80 -7.71 -0.18
C LEU A 72 16.08 -8.45 -0.57
N ALA A 73 17.24 -7.87 -0.26
CA ALA A 73 18.55 -8.46 -0.58
C ALA A 73 18.75 -9.84 0.07
N ARG A 74 18.12 -10.08 1.24
CA ARG A 74 18.09 -11.41 1.89
C ARG A 74 17.51 -12.51 1.02
N ASP A 75 16.56 -12.15 0.15
CA ASP A 75 15.93 -13.06 -0.81
C ASP A 75 16.49 -12.89 -2.23
N HIS A 76 17.65 -12.26 -2.38
CA HIS A 76 18.28 -11.92 -3.67
C HIS A 76 17.36 -11.09 -4.59
N ARG A 77 16.54 -10.21 -4.00
CA ARG A 77 15.62 -9.31 -4.70
C ARG A 77 16.01 -7.86 -4.50
N GLU A 78 15.51 -7.01 -5.39
CA GLU A 78 15.69 -5.57 -5.34
C GLU A 78 14.39 -4.85 -5.69
N TRP A 79 14.21 -3.63 -5.17
CA TRP A 79 13.11 -2.76 -5.59
C TRP A 79 13.26 -2.41 -7.08
N VAL A 80 12.25 -2.74 -7.89
CA VAL A 80 12.26 -2.45 -9.34
C VAL A 80 12.23 -0.96 -9.62
N PHE A 81 11.43 -0.20 -8.87
CA PHE A 81 11.39 1.24 -8.97
C PHE A 81 12.56 1.85 -8.19
N LYS A 82 13.40 2.61 -8.87
CA LYS A 82 14.46 3.42 -8.27
C LYS A 82 14.21 4.89 -8.63
N LEU A 83 14.48 5.79 -7.70
CA LEU A 83 14.55 7.21 -7.98
C LEU A 83 15.63 7.43 -9.04
N ASN A 84 15.20 7.71 -10.28
CA ASN A 84 16.11 8.18 -11.32
C ASN A 84 16.74 9.48 -10.80
N LYS A 85 18.06 9.44 -10.56
CA LYS A 85 18.85 10.66 -10.47
C LYS A 85 19.22 11.13 -11.86
#